data_AF-A0A0C2XPR0-F1
#
_entry.id   AF-A0A0C2XPR0-F1
#
_cell.length_a   1.000
_cell.length_b   1.000
_cell.length_c   1.000
_cell.angle_alpha   90.00
_cell.angle_beta   90.00
_cell.angle_gamma   90.00
#
_symmetry.space_group_name_H-M   'P 1'
#
loop_
_entity.id
_entity.type
_entity.pdbx_description
1 polymer ?
#
loop_
_entity_poly.entity_id
_entity_poly.type
_entity_poly.pdbx_seq_one_letter_code
_entity_poly.pdbx_strand_id
1 'polypeptide(L)'
;MPWPEFITFQFELVNKFTTDEGEYYGPFNALLNELFPASEYYQVAPQFKRIAGSIDFTLIYLITKRKVPILFIEVKHYVAYDLDSSRKAADDQMRERVLDFTARSIPIPMLYGISALGTRFCVYEYTPASRALTPLRIVPDPHLVTDTAPKERWDLDLLEPQGEARLKEVVCHIKEMVADLHD
;
A
#
# COMPACT_ATOMS: atom_id res chain seq x y z
N MET A 1 1.05 18.44 10.49
CA MET A 1 1.57 18.04 11.82
C MET A 1 2.36 16.77 11.62
N PRO A 2 3.55 16.61 12.22
CA PRO A 2 4.35 15.38 12.13
C PRO A 2 3.57 14.15 12.59
N TRP A 3 4.05 12.95 12.27
CA TRP A 3 3.55 11.73 12.90
C TRP A 3 3.61 11.82 14.45
N PRO A 4 2.63 11.25 15.17
CA PRO A 4 2.75 11.08 16.61
C PRO A 4 4.02 10.28 16.96
N GLU A 5 4.69 10.63 18.06
CA GLU A 5 5.96 10.01 18.48
C GLU A 5 5.85 8.48 18.61
N PHE A 6 4.71 7.96 19.10
CA PHE A 6 4.51 6.53 19.23
C PHE A 6 4.49 5.78 17.89
N ILE A 7 4.17 6.47 16.79
CA ILE A 7 4.23 5.90 15.43
C ILE A 7 5.67 5.87 14.94
N THR A 8 6.38 7.00 15.00
CA THR A 8 7.78 7.06 14.52
C THR A 8 8.68 6.11 15.29
N PHE A 9 8.51 6.06 16.62
CA PHE A 9 9.27 5.17 17.50
C PHE A 9 9.13 3.69 17.10
N GLN A 10 7.93 3.25 16.71
CA GLN A 10 7.74 1.85 16.30
C GLN A 10 8.48 1.51 15.01
N PHE A 11 8.54 2.42 14.03
CA PHE A 11 9.32 2.18 12.81
C PHE A 11 10.83 2.22 13.08
N GLU A 12 11.30 3.06 14.01
CA GLU A 12 12.71 3.15 14.41
C GLU A 12 13.22 1.88 15.11
N LEU A 13 12.34 1.11 15.76
CA LEU A 13 12.67 -0.17 16.39
C LEU A 13 12.94 -1.28 15.38
N VAL A 14 12.47 -1.16 14.14
CA VAL A 14 12.63 -2.19 13.11
C VAL A 14 14.05 -2.21 12.59
N ASN A 15 14.65 -3.40 12.54
CA ASN A 15 15.96 -3.53 11.92
C ASN A 15 15.85 -3.37 10.40
N LYS A 16 16.37 -2.27 9.86
CA LYS A 16 16.34 -1.97 8.41
C LYS A 16 16.95 -3.08 7.52
N PHE A 17 17.84 -3.90 8.06
CA PHE A 17 18.48 -5.00 7.34
C PHE A 17 17.75 -6.34 7.50
N THR A 18 16.62 -6.36 8.21
CA THR A 18 15.80 -7.57 8.35
C THR A 18 15.23 -7.99 6.99
N THR A 19 15.08 -9.31 6.83
CA THR A 19 14.31 -9.92 5.75
C THR A 19 12.96 -10.42 6.26
N ASP A 20 12.69 -10.27 7.55
CA ASP A 20 11.39 -10.57 8.14
C ASP A 20 10.43 -9.39 7.91
N GLU A 21 9.49 -9.56 6.98
CA GLU A 21 8.42 -8.59 6.72
C GLU A 21 7.56 -8.34 7.98
N GLY A 22 7.52 -9.31 8.89
CA GLY A 22 6.76 -9.29 10.14
C GLY A 22 7.11 -8.12 11.06
N GLU A 23 8.36 -7.66 11.05
CA GLU A 23 8.79 -6.53 11.87
C GLU A 23 8.07 -5.23 11.48
N TYR A 24 7.65 -5.08 10.23
CA TYR A 24 6.94 -3.89 9.76
C TYR A 24 5.42 -3.94 10.02
N TYR A 25 4.85 -5.10 10.30
CA TYR A 25 3.40 -5.25 10.47
C TYR A 25 2.86 -4.50 11.69
N GLY A 26 3.55 -4.56 12.82
CA GLY A 26 3.19 -3.79 14.03
C GLY A 26 3.14 -2.27 13.76
N PRO A 27 4.24 -1.66 13.28
CA PRO A 27 4.30 -0.24 12.94
C PRO A 27 3.23 0.20 11.93
N PHE A 28 3.03 -0.54 10.83
CA PHE A 28 1.98 -0.23 9.86
C PHE A 28 0.59 -0.36 10.47
N ASN A 29 0.34 -1.37 11.30
CA ASN A 29 -0.95 -1.52 11.97
C ASN A 29 -1.24 -0.32 12.90
N ALA A 30 -0.25 0.15 13.67
CA ALA A 30 -0.40 1.33 14.52
C ALA A 30 -0.73 2.59 13.70
N LEU A 31 0.03 2.83 12.63
CA LEU A 31 -0.19 3.96 11.72
C LEU A 31 -1.59 3.93 11.10
N LEU A 32 -2.04 2.77 10.62
CA LEU A 32 -3.32 2.66 9.93
C LEU A 32 -4.51 2.84 10.87
N ASN A 33 -4.41 2.38 12.12
CA ASN A 33 -5.46 2.61 13.11
C ASN A 33 -5.51 4.08 13.58
N GLU A 34 -4.38 4.80 13.56
CA GLU A 34 -4.36 6.25 13.78
C GLU A 34 -5.02 7.01 12.61
N LEU A 35 -4.71 6.63 11.37
CA LEU A 35 -5.25 7.28 10.17
C LEU A 35 -6.74 6.96 9.94
N PHE A 36 -7.15 5.73 10.24
CA PHE A 36 -8.49 5.20 10.01
C PHE A 36 -9.07 4.62 11.30
N PRO A 37 -9.44 5.47 12.27
CA PRO A 37 -9.87 5.01 13.58
C PRO A 37 -11.25 4.35 13.50
N ALA A 38 -11.44 3.30 14.32
CA ALA A 38 -12.71 2.59 14.40
C ALA A 38 -13.87 3.47 14.90
N SER A 39 -13.58 4.55 15.65
CA SER A 39 -14.57 5.56 16.05
C SER A 39 -15.19 6.31 14.88
N GLU A 40 -14.53 6.34 13.72
CA GLU A 40 -15.03 6.90 12.46
C GLU A 40 -15.62 5.82 11.53
N TYR A 41 -15.89 4.62 12.07
CA TYR A 41 -16.48 3.47 11.37
C TYR A 41 -15.60 2.85 10.27
N TYR A 42 -14.29 3.06 10.33
CA TYR A 42 -13.32 2.34 9.50
C TYR A 42 -13.00 0.97 10.11
N GLN A 43 -12.65 0.02 9.24
CA GLN A 43 -12.11 -1.27 9.63
C GLN A 43 -10.76 -1.47 8.97
N VAL A 44 -9.71 -1.68 9.76
CA VAL A 44 -8.38 -2.08 9.30
C VAL A 44 -8.25 -3.59 9.48
N ALA A 45 -8.23 -4.35 8.39
CA ALA A 45 -8.25 -5.80 8.41
C ALA A 45 -6.96 -6.38 7.79
N PRO A 46 -6.09 -7.04 8.58
CA PRO A 46 -4.99 -7.82 8.02
C PRO A 46 -5.53 -9.04 7.25
N GLN A 47 -5.04 -9.26 6.04
CA GLN A 47 -5.38 -10.39 5.19
C GLN A 47 -4.12 -11.12 4.76
N PHE A 48 -4.01 -12.39 5.16
CA PHE A 48 -2.98 -13.29 4.66
C PHE A 48 -3.43 -13.88 3.33
N LYS A 49 -2.64 -13.63 2.29
CA LYS A 49 -2.97 -14.06 0.94
C LYS A 49 -1.80 -14.80 0.36
N ARG A 50 -2.08 -16.01 -0.10
CA ARG A 50 -1.08 -16.88 -0.73
C ARG A 50 -0.66 -16.25 -2.05
N ILE A 51 0.64 -16.17 -2.29
CA ILE A 51 1.15 -15.72 -3.58
C ILE A 51 0.92 -16.87 -4.57
N ALA A 52 0.34 -16.58 -5.73
CA ALA A 52 0.09 -17.60 -6.75
C ALA A 52 1.38 -18.30 -7.15
N GLY A 53 1.41 -19.63 -7.04
CA GLY A 53 2.61 -20.43 -7.33
C GLY A 53 3.68 -20.45 -6.23
N SER A 54 3.44 -19.84 -5.06
CA SER A 54 4.33 -19.92 -3.89
C SER A 54 3.69 -20.63 -2.69
N ILE A 55 4.54 -21.10 -1.78
CA ILE A 55 4.16 -21.49 -0.41
C ILE A 55 4.03 -20.25 0.48
N ASP A 56 4.63 -19.12 0.06
CA ASP A 56 4.65 -17.88 0.82
C ASP A 56 3.30 -17.16 0.80
N PHE A 57 3.10 -16.39 1.86
CA PHE A 57 1.96 -15.51 2.05
C PHE A 57 2.46 -14.08 2.14
N THR A 58 1.71 -13.16 1.55
CA THR A 58 1.90 -11.72 1.76
C THR A 58 0.81 -11.22 2.69
N LEU A 59 1.18 -10.38 3.67
CA LEU A 59 0.21 -9.65 4.47
C LEU A 59 -0.24 -8.39 3.72
N ILE A 60 -1.55 -8.21 3.63
CA ILE A 60 -2.15 -6.98 3.14
C ILE A 60 -3.09 -6.43 4.19
N TYR A 61 -2.96 -5.13 4.46
CA TYR A 61 -3.99 -4.41 5.21
C TYR A 61 -5.06 -3.97 4.23
N LEU A 62 -6.30 -4.43 4.43
CA LEU A 62 -7.46 -3.91 3.74
C LEU A 62 -8.19 -2.94 4.67
N ILE A 63 -8.33 -1.70 4.23
CA ILE A 63 -9.11 -0.69 4.92
C ILE A 63 -10.47 -0.63 4.23
N THR A 64 -11.53 -0.76 5.02
CA THR A 64 -12.90 -0.65 4.55
C THR A 64 -13.69 0.36 5.36
N LYS A 65 -14.70 0.96 4.73
CA LYS A 65 -15.77 1.70 5.41
C LYS A 65 -17.09 1.14 4.92
N ARG A 66 -17.96 0.68 5.83
CA ARG A 66 -19.23 0.02 5.49
C ARG A 66 -19.09 -1.13 4.46
N LYS A 67 -18.06 -1.97 4.61
CA LYS A 67 -17.73 -3.08 3.69
C LYS A 67 -17.28 -2.67 2.29
N VAL A 68 -17.13 -1.37 2.01
CA VAL A 68 -16.53 -0.88 0.77
C VAL A 68 -15.01 -0.81 0.97
N PRO A 69 -14.20 -1.46 0.11
CA PRO A 69 -12.74 -1.32 0.16
C PRO A 69 -12.34 0.07 -0.33
N ILE A 70 -11.57 0.81 0.48
CA ILE A 70 -11.20 2.21 0.19
C ILE A 70 -9.68 2.38 0.00
N LEU A 71 -8.91 1.52 0.67
CA LEU A 71 -7.46 1.46 0.59
C LEU A 71 -7.00 0.04 0.88
N PHE A 72 -5.96 -0.41 0.18
CA PHE A 72 -5.22 -1.60 0.59
C PHE A 72 -3.72 -1.31 0.60
N ILE A 73 -2.99 -1.96 1.51
CA ILE A 73 -1.54 -1.78 1.66
C ILE A 73 -0.86 -3.14 1.67
N GLU A 74 0.09 -3.33 0.76
CA GLU A 74 1.03 -4.45 0.78
C GLU A 74 2.33 -4.00 1.45
N VAL A 75 2.81 -4.80 2.41
CA VAL A 75 4.03 -4.50 3.17
C VAL A 75 5.08 -5.57 2.91
N LYS A 76 6.29 -5.14 2.55
CA LYS A 76 7.49 -5.94 2.38
C LYS A 76 8.63 -5.36 3.21
N HIS A 77 9.67 -6.15 3.45
CA HIS A 77 10.85 -5.70 4.18
C HIS A 77 11.68 -4.69 3.36
N TYR A 78 12.47 -3.83 4.00
CA TYR A 78 13.23 -2.78 3.31
C TYR A 78 14.23 -3.33 2.28
N VAL A 79 14.88 -4.47 2.55
CA VAL A 79 15.85 -5.09 1.62
C VAL A 79 15.23 -5.38 0.24
N ALA A 80 13.91 -5.57 0.14
CA ALA A 80 13.22 -5.76 -1.12
C ALA A 80 13.30 -4.53 -2.04
N TYR A 81 13.47 -3.34 -1.48
CA TYR A 81 13.67 -2.10 -2.25
C TYR A 81 14.89 -2.17 -3.17
N ASP A 82 15.96 -2.80 -2.71
CA ASP A 82 17.22 -2.85 -3.47
C ASP A 82 17.23 -3.93 -4.57
N LEU A 83 16.26 -4.84 -4.57
CA LEU A 83 16.18 -5.97 -5.51
C LEU A 83 15.18 -5.69 -6.64
N ASP A 84 15.67 -5.67 -7.88
CA ASP A 84 14.84 -5.46 -9.09
C ASP A 84 13.70 -6.48 -9.19
N SER A 85 13.99 -7.74 -8.89
CA SER A 85 13.00 -8.83 -8.88
C SER A 85 11.88 -8.58 -7.87
N SER A 86 12.21 -8.06 -6.68
CA SER A 86 11.23 -7.80 -5.64
C SER A 86 10.37 -6.59 -5.96
N ARG A 87 10.95 -5.53 -6.55
CA ARG A 87 10.19 -4.38 -7.06
C ARG A 87 9.25 -4.78 -8.19
N LYS A 88 9.71 -5.62 -9.12
CA LYS A 88 8.86 -6.20 -10.17
C LYS A 88 7.69 -6.97 -9.56
N ALA A 89 7.97 -7.86 -8.61
CA ALA A 89 6.95 -8.67 -7.94
C ALA A 89 5.95 -7.82 -7.16
N ALA A 90 6.40 -6.75 -6.51
CA ALA A 90 5.53 -5.80 -5.82
C ALA A 90 4.59 -5.07 -6.78
N ASP A 91 5.07 -4.58 -7.93
CA ASP A 91 4.21 -3.97 -8.96
C ASP A 91 3.18 -4.96 -9.52
N ASP A 92 3.60 -6.19 -9.83
CA ASP A 92 2.69 -7.23 -10.33
C ASP A 92 1.61 -7.56 -9.28
N GLN A 93 1.98 -7.73 -8.00
CA GLN A 93 1.02 -8.01 -6.91
C GLN A 93 0.02 -6.87 -6.72
N MET A 94 0.45 -5.60 -6.72
CA MET A 94 -0.46 -4.46 -6.62
C MET A 94 -1.50 -4.45 -7.75
N ARG A 95 -1.08 -4.73 -8.99
CA ARG A 95 -1.98 -4.78 -10.15
C ARG A 95 -2.98 -5.92 -10.05
N GLU A 96 -2.53 -7.11 -9.64
CA GLU A 96 -3.41 -8.24 -9.38
C GLU A 96 -4.45 -7.90 -8.30
N ARG A 97 -4.06 -7.19 -7.24
CA ARG A 97 -4.99 -6.82 -6.17
C ARG A 97 -6.03 -5.80 -6.60
N VAL A 98 -5.64 -4.83 -7.41
CA VAL A 98 -6.62 -3.93 -8.03
C VAL A 98 -7.64 -4.74 -8.83
N LEU A 99 -7.21 -5.73 -9.63
CA LEU A 99 -8.13 -6.58 -10.37
C LEU A 99 -9.06 -7.38 -9.45
N ASP A 100 -8.54 -7.97 -8.37
CA ASP A 100 -9.35 -8.74 -7.41
C ASP A 100 -10.42 -7.87 -6.72
N PHE A 101 -10.05 -6.67 -6.26
CA PHE A 101 -10.99 -5.77 -5.59
C PHE A 101 -12.01 -5.15 -6.54
N THR A 102 -11.67 -5.03 -7.83
CA THR A 102 -12.52 -4.41 -8.86
C THR A 102 -13.30 -5.42 -9.69
N ALA A 103 -13.13 -6.72 -9.41
CA ALA A 103 -13.92 -7.80 -10.02
C ALA A 103 -15.44 -7.63 -9.77
N ARG A 104 -15.81 -6.87 -8.73
CA ARG A 104 -17.18 -6.39 -8.49
C ARG A 104 -17.20 -4.87 -8.60
N SER A 105 -18.36 -4.32 -8.94
CA SER A 105 -18.57 -2.87 -8.92
C SER A 105 -18.26 -2.32 -7.53
N ILE A 106 -17.29 -1.40 -7.45
CA ILE A 106 -16.95 -0.68 -6.22
C ILE A 106 -17.60 0.71 -6.26
N PRO A 107 -18.41 1.08 -5.26
CA PRO A 107 -19.21 2.30 -5.27
C PRO A 107 -18.40 3.54 -4.85
N ILE A 108 -17.16 3.66 -5.33
CA ILE A 108 -16.27 4.80 -5.08
C ILE A 108 -15.61 5.23 -6.39
N PRO A 109 -15.36 6.53 -6.60
CA PRO A 109 -14.74 7.03 -7.83
C PRO A 109 -13.26 6.65 -7.96
N MET A 110 -12.61 6.24 -6.87
CA MET A 110 -11.19 5.88 -6.86
C MET A 110 -10.88 4.84 -5.80
N LEU A 111 -10.07 3.84 -6.13
CA LEU A 111 -9.51 2.89 -5.18
C LEU A 111 -8.00 3.15 -5.06
N TYR A 112 -7.53 3.33 -3.83
CA TYR A 112 -6.11 3.48 -3.55
C TYR A 112 -5.47 2.15 -3.17
N GLY A 113 -4.24 1.94 -3.63
CA GLY A 113 -3.34 0.90 -3.18
C GLY A 113 -2.01 1.51 -2.75
N ILE A 114 -1.36 0.96 -1.73
CA ILE A 114 0.01 1.36 -1.35
C ILE A 114 0.88 0.11 -1.34
N SER A 115 2.00 0.16 -2.04
CA SER A 115 3.07 -0.83 -1.92
C SER A 115 4.18 -0.25 -1.07
N ALA A 116 4.46 -0.86 0.07
CA ALA A 116 5.53 -0.45 0.97
C ALA A 116 6.66 -1.47 0.99
N LEU A 117 7.89 -1.00 0.78
CA LEU A 117 9.14 -1.75 0.91
C LEU A 117 9.90 -1.14 2.10
N GLY A 118 9.66 -1.68 3.30
CA GLY A 118 9.98 -1.03 4.56
C GLY A 118 9.15 0.25 4.74
N THR A 119 9.81 1.38 4.96
CA THR A 119 9.17 2.70 5.06
C THR A 119 8.99 3.40 3.71
N ARG A 120 9.65 2.91 2.66
CA ARG A 120 9.54 3.46 1.31
C ARG A 120 8.29 2.96 0.62
N PHE A 121 7.54 3.83 -0.04
CA PHE A 121 6.24 3.44 -0.58
C PHE A 121 5.94 4.05 -1.95
N CYS A 122 5.07 3.34 -2.67
CA CYS A 122 4.46 3.77 -3.93
C CYS A 122 2.95 3.81 -3.78
N VAL A 123 2.31 4.86 -4.31
CA VAL A 123 0.85 4.99 -4.34
C VAL A 123 0.32 4.55 -5.70
N TYR A 124 -0.68 3.67 -5.67
CA TYR A 124 -1.43 3.21 -6.83
C TYR A 124 -2.83 3.82 -6.79
N GLU A 125 -3.27 4.42 -7.89
CA GLU A 125 -4.59 5.05 -7.99
C GLU A 125 -5.37 4.40 -9.12
N TYR A 126 -6.44 3.70 -8.77
CA TYR A 126 -7.33 3.07 -9.72
C TYR A 126 -8.62 3.87 -9.88
N THR A 127 -8.98 4.21 -11.12
CA THR A 127 -10.24 4.88 -11.42
C THR A 127 -11.23 3.90 -12.07
N PRO A 128 -12.33 3.49 -11.40
CA PRO A 128 -13.26 2.50 -11.95
C PRO A 128 -13.93 2.90 -13.26
N ALA A 129 -14.20 4.19 -13.46
CA ALA A 129 -14.86 4.70 -14.66
C ALA A 129 -14.02 4.49 -15.94
N SER A 130 -12.71 4.71 -15.86
CA SER A 130 -11.77 4.55 -16.99
C SER A 130 -11.02 3.22 -16.97
N ARG A 131 -11.08 2.49 -15.84
CA ARG A 131 -10.26 1.31 -15.54
C ARG A 131 -8.76 1.58 -15.62
N ALA A 132 -8.36 2.84 -15.46
CA ALA A 132 -6.97 3.25 -15.46
C ALA A 132 -6.34 3.00 -14.08
N LEU A 133 -5.07 2.61 -14.08
CA LEU A 133 -4.25 2.45 -12.88
C LEU A 133 -2.95 3.24 -13.07
N THR A 134 -2.68 4.16 -12.16
CA THR A 134 -1.38 4.82 -12.02
C THR A 134 -0.62 4.17 -10.85
N PRO A 135 0.73 4.09 -10.91
CA PRO A 135 1.58 4.34 -12.07
C PRO A 135 1.34 3.32 -13.21
N LEU A 136 1.67 3.72 -14.44
CA LEU A 136 1.55 2.84 -15.60
C LEU A 136 2.44 1.60 -15.48
N ARG A 137 1.96 0.49 -16.05
CA ARG A 137 2.74 -0.74 -16.13
C ARG A 137 3.94 -0.50 -17.04
N ILE A 138 5.11 -0.95 -16.59
CA ILE A 138 6.30 -1.01 -17.44
C ILE A 138 6.17 -2.28 -18.27
N VAL A 139 6.12 -2.11 -19.59
CA VAL A 139 6.08 -3.23 -20.53
C VAL A 139 7.47 -3.84 -20.54
N PRO A 140 7.64 -5.12 -20.16
CA PRO A 140 8.95 -5.74 -20.17
C PRO A 140 9.54 -5.75 -21.59
N ASP A 141 10.70 -5.16 -21.78
CA ASP A 141 11.48 -5.32 -23.01
C ASP A 141 11.90 -6.79 -23.18
N PRO A 142 11.67 -7.41 -24.36
CA PRO A 142 11.99 -8.82 -24.59
C PRO A 142 13.51 -9.13 -24.58
N HIS A 143 14.36 -8.11 -24.63
CA HIS A 143 15.81 -8.21 -24.65
C HIS A 143 16.48 -7.73 -23.35
N LEU A 144 15.76 -7.06 -22.45
CA LEU A 144 16.29 -6.55 -21.18
C LEU A 144 15.62 -7.21 -19.98
N VAL A 145 16.42 -7.90 -19.16
CA VAL A 145 15.94 -8.53 -17.91
C VAL A 145 15.61 -7.48 -16.83
N THR A 146 16.22 -6.30 -16.91
CA THR A 146 16.12 -5.23 -15.90
C THR A 146 15.00 -4.24 -16.17
N ASP A 147 14.26 -4.37 -17.27
CA ASP A 147 13.16 -3.46 -17.61
C ASP A 147 11.93 -3.76 -16.74
N THR A 148 12.01 -3.28 -15.51
CA THR A 148 11.12 -3.57 -14.39
C THR A 148 10.82 -2.29 -13.63
N ALA A 149 9.96 -2.37 -12.60
CA ALA A 149 9.60 -1.22 -11.78
C ALA A 149 10.86 -0.52 -11.19
N PRO A 150 11.11 0.75 -11.56
CA PRO A 150 12.31 1.47 -11.16
C PRO A 150 12.28 1.77 -9.66
N LYS A 151 13.45 2.02 -9.05
CA LYS A 151 13.53 2.35 -7.61
C LYS A 151 12.76 3.63 -7.29
N GLU A 152 12.79 4.57 -8.22
CA GLU A 152 12.13 5.87 -8.19
C GLU A 152 10.61 5.76 -8.03
N ARG A 153 10.03 4.58 -8.25
CA ARG A 153 8.60 4.34 -7.97
C ARG A 153 8.29 4.28 -6.47
N TRP A 154 9.27 3.90 -5.63
CA TRP A 154 9.21 3.90 -4.16
C TRP A 154 10.18 4.95 -3.58
N ASP A 155 10.23 6.13 -4.19
CA ASP A 155 11.12 7.22 -3.81
C ASP A 155 10.70 7.91 -2.50
N LEU A 156 9.40 7.92 -2.20
CA LEU A 156 8.84 8.48 -0.98
C LEU A 156 9.12 7.59 0.24
N ASP A 157 9.64 8.19 1.30
CA ASP A 157 9.79 7.54 2.61
C ASP A 157 8.77 8.10 3.60
N LEU A 158 7.99 7.20 4.22
CA LEU A 158 6.96 7.50 5.21
C LEU A 158 7.48 8.39 6.36
N LEU A 159 8.73 8.20 6.77
CA LEU A 159 9.34 8.91 7.91
C LEU A 159 9.95 10.26 7.49
N GLU A 160 10.03 10.54 6.19
CA GLU A 160 10.48 11.82 5.67
C GLU A 160 9.29 12.77 5.45
N PRO A 161 9.47 14.10 5.58
CA PRO A 161 8.37 15.06 5.47
C PRO A 161 7.57 14.96 4.17
N GLN A 162 8.23 14.65 3.05
CA GLN A 162 7.57 14.53 1.75
C GLN A 162 6.67 13.28 1.68
N GLY A 163 7.15 12.12 2.14
CA GLY A 163 6.36 10.90 2.14
C GLY A 163 5.23 10.97 3.17
N GLU A 164 5.47 11.55 4.35
CA GLU A 164 4.42 11.85 5.32
C GLU A 164 3.32 12.71 4.69
N ALA A 165 3.69 13.84 4.06
CA ALA A 165 2.73 14.75 3.45
C ALA A 165 1.92 14.06 2.36
N ARG A 166 2.57 13.28 1.49
CA ARG A 166 1.88 12.55 0.43
C ARG A 166 0.92 11.49 0.97
N LEU A 167 1.30 10.74 2.01
CA LEU A 167 0.40 9.76 2.60
C LEU A 167 -0.82 10.45 3.23
N LYS A 168 -0.62 11.58 3.92
CA LYS A 168 -1.71 12.36 4.52
C LYS A 168 -2.65 12.94 3.47
N GLU A 169 -2.12 13.41 2.34
CA GLU A 169 -2.93 13.86 1.20
C GLU A 169 -3.84 12.74 0.68
N VAL A 170 -3.28 11.54 0.45
CA VAL A 170 -4.04 10.35 0.04
C VAL A 170 -5.14 10.02 1.06
N VAL A 171 -4.81 10.01 2.35
CA VAL A 171 -5.78 9.73 3.42
C VAL A 171 -6.89 10.79 3.45
N CYS A 172 -6.55 12.08 3.34
CA CYS A 172 -7.53 13.16 3.33
C CYS A 172 -8.51 13.01 2.17
N HIS A 173 -7.98 12.77 0.97
CA HIS A 173 -8.80 12.55 -0.22
C HIS A 173 -9.68 11.30 -0.09
N ILE A 174 -9.16 10.20 0.47
CA ILE A 174 -9.98 9.02 0.77
C ILE A 174 -11.12 9.39 1.73
N LYS A 175 -10.83 10.10 2.83
CA LYS A 175 -11.83 10.48 3.83
C LYS A 175 -12.92 11.37 3.24
N GLU A 176 -12.55 12.34 2.40
CA GLU A 176 -13.49 13.20 1.66
C GLU A 176 -14.37 12.38 0.71
N MET A 177 -13.77 11.52 -0.11
CA MET A 177 -14.45 10.64 -1.06
C MET A 177 -15.52 9.76 -0.39
N VAL A 178 -15.26 9.33 0.84
CA VAL A 178 -16.11 8.38 1.57
C VAL A 178 -16.92 9.03 2.68
N ALA A 179 -16.95 10.36 2.75
CA ALA A 179 -17.76 11.12 3.70
C ALA A 179 -19.25 10.84 3.47
N ASP A 180 -19.66 10.80 2.20
CA ASP A 180 -21.04 10.62 1.76
C ASP A 180 -21.46 9.15 1.61
N LEU A 181 -20.59 8.19 1.99
CA LEU A 181 -21.02 6.81 2.22
C LEU A 181 -21.89 6.79 3.50
N HIS A 182 -23.12 7.29 3.35
CA HIS A 182 -24.18 7.32 4.36
C HIS A 182 -24.77 5.92 4.61
N ASP A 183 -25.60 5.83 5.66
CA ASP A 183 -26.16 4.60 6.23
C ASP A 183 -26.86 3.65 5.27
#